data_AF-A0A970JZ94-F1
#
_entry.id   AF-A0A970JZ94-F1
#
_cell.length_a   1.000
_cell.length_b   1.000
_cell.length_c   1.000
_cell.angle_alpha   90.00
_cell.angle_beta   90.00
_cell.angle_gamma   90.00
#
_symmetry.space_group_name_H-M   'P 1'
#
loop_
_entity.id
_entity.type
_entity.pdbx_description
1 polymer ?
#
loop_
_entity_poly.entity_id
_entity_poly.type
_entity_poly.pdbx_seq_one_letter_code
_entity_poly.pdbx_strand_id
1 'polypeptide(L)'
;MRIILDIGKIDAVLAKLFINGNPVKSILWAPFEVDITEYVVNGRNEITLQLYGSNRNLFGPHHHIDGELYRVGPMSFSGKRSWVDGDRNETSLWSDTYCFVKFGLQS
;
A
#
# COMPACT_ATOMS: atom_id res chain seq x y z
N MET A 1 2.36 10.31 32.14
CA MET A 1 1.67 10.94 30.99
C MET A 1 1.56 9.89 29.91
N ARG A 2 0.39 9.70 29.30
CA ARG A 2 0.21 8.73 28.21
C ARG A 2 0.38 9.45 26.87
N ILE A 3 1.17 8.89 25.96
CA ILE A 3 1.41 9.44 24.62
C ILE A 3 0.99 8.42 23.57
N ILE A 4 0.03 8.81 22.74
CA ILE A 4 -0.43 8.04 21.59
C ILE A 4 0.09 8.70 20.32
N LEU A 5 0.70 7.91 19.45
CA LEU A 5 1.03 8.31 18.08
C LEU A 5 -0.10 7.83 17.16
N ASP A 6 -0.83 8.77 16.57
CA ASP A 6 -1.72 8.51 15.44
C ASP A 6 -0.92 8.71 14.15
N ILE A 7 -0.79 7.64 13.37
CA ILE A 7 -0.03 7.64 12.10
C ILE A 7 -0.94 8.07 10.93
N GLY A 8 -2.26 8.11 11.14
CA GLY A 8 -3.23 8.24 10.06
C GLY A 8 -3.31 6.97 9.21
N LYS A 9 -4.18 6.99 8.19
CA LYS A 9 -4.33 5.87 7.27
C LYS A 9 -3.04 5.66 6.47
N ILE A 10 -2.63 4.39 6.36
CA ILE A 10 -1.45 3.97 5.62
C ILE A 10 -1.89 3.16 4.40
N ASP A 11 -1.42 3.56 3.22
CA ASP A 11 -1.55 2.75 2.01
C ASP A 11 -0.28 1.88 1.89
N ALA A 12 -0.24 0.77 2.63
CA ALA A 12 0.85 -0.21 2.58
C ALA A 12 0.31 -1.57 3.03
N VAL A 13 1.02 -2.65 2.70
CA VAL A 13 0.66 -4.00 3.20
C VAL A 13 0.97 -4.14 4.68
N LEU A 14 2.06 -3.51 5.11
CA LEU A 14 2.55 -3.51 6.48
C LEU A 14 3.34 -2.22 6.71
N ALA A 15 3.20 -1.64 7.89
CA ALA A 15 4.11 -0.64 8.42
C ALA A 15 4.77 -1.16 9.70
N LYS A 16 6.08 -0.96 9.85
CA LYS A 16 6.76 -1.15 11.14
C LYS A 16 7.13 0.20 11.74
N LEU A 17 6.66 0.43 12.95
CA LEU A 17 6.98 1.62 13.74
C LEU A 17 8.20 1.35 14.63
N PHE A 18 9.13 2.28 14.58
CA PHE A 18 10.28 2.36 15.48
C PHE A 18 10.31 3.74 16.13
N ILE A 19 10.67 3.78 17.41
CA ILE A 19 10.89 5.02 18.17
C ILE A 19 12.30 4.97 18.74
N ASN A 20 13.13 5.94 18.39
CA ASN A 20 14.55 6.00 18.78
C ASN A 20 15.31 4.71 18.41
N GLY A 21 15.02 4.14 17.23
CA GLY A 21 15.59 2.88 16.76
C GLY A 21 14.98 1.61 17.37
N ASN A 22 14.17 1.72 18.43
CA ASN A 22 13.54 0.56 19.06
C ASN A 22 12.28 0.13 18.31
N PRO A 23 12.11 -1.15 17.95
CA PRO A 23 10.89 -1.64 17.32
C PRO A 23 9.71 -1.57 18.29
N VAL A 24 8.61 -0.93 17.87
CA VAL A 24 7.41 -0.75 18.70
C VAL A 24 6.28 -1.66 18.25
N LYS A 25 5.90 -1.59 16.97
CA LYS A 25 4.72 -2.31 16.46
C LYS A 25 4.79 -2.57 14.97
N SER A 26 4.25 -3.72 14.56
CA SER A 26 3.88 -4.02 13.18
C SER A 26 2.39 -3.72 12.99
N ILE A 27 2.05 -2.88 12.01
CA ILE A 27 0.72 -2.33 11.79
C ILE A 27 0.24 -2.78 10.41
N LEU A 28 -0.80 -3.62 10.40
CA LEU A 28 -1.35 -4.19 9.16
C LEU A 28 -2.73 -3.60 8.82
N TRP A 29 -3.50 -3.18 9.82
CA TRP A 29 -4.83 -2.60 9.67
C TRP A 29 -5.15 -1.65 10.82
N ALA A 30 -6.25 -0.90 10.68
CA ALA A 30 -6.73 0.04 11.67
C ALA A 30 -7.07 -0.64 13.02
N PRO A 31 -6.96 0.05 14.17
CA PRO A 31 -6.58 1.46 14.30
C PRO A 31 -5.08 1.69 14.08
N PHE A 32 -4.74 2.82 13.45
CA PHE A 32 -3.36 3.25 13.16
C PHE A 32 -2.75 4.07 14.32
N GLU A 33 -3.29 3.87 15.51
CA GLU A 33 -2.84 4.48 16.75
C GLU A 33 -1.97 3.50 17.54
N VAL A 34 -0.87 4.02 18.09
CA VAL A 34 0.08 3.24 18.88
C VAL A 34 0.43 4.00 20.15
N ASP A 35 0.31 3.32 21.29
CA ASP A 35 0.83 3.84 22.55
C ASP A 35 2.35 3.75 22.54
N ILE A 36 3.01 4.90 22.55
CA ILE A 36 4.48 5.02 22.50
C ILE A 36 5.07 5.52 23.82
N THR A 37 4.27 5.55 24.89
CA THR A 37 4.63 6.14 26.18
C THR A 37 5.99 5.65 26.71
N GLU A 38 6.25 4.35 26.62
CA GLU A 38 7.46 3.72 27.14
C GLU A 38 8.71 3.92 26.26
N TYR A 39 8.56 4.48 25.06
CA TYR A 39 9.64 4.58 24.07
C TYR A 39 10.17 6.00 23.88
N VAL A 40 9.41 7.00 24.35
CA VAL A 40 9.77 8.41 24.20
C VAL A 40 10.69 8.88 25.32
N VAL A 41 11.55 9.84 24.99
CA VAL A 41 12.44 10.50 25.95
C VAL A 41 12.19 12.01 25.96
N ASN A 42 12.63 12.68 27.02
CA ASN A 42 12.63 14.14 27.06
C ASN A 42 13.56 14.70 25.98
N GLY A 43 13.06 15.66 25.20
CA GLY A 43 13.81 16.27 24.10
C GLY A 43 13.46 15.64 22.75
N ARG A 44 14.48 15.42 21.91
CA ARG A 44 14.30 14.95 20.53
C ARG A 44 14.04 13.44 20.52
N ASN A 45 12.99 13.04 19.80
CA ASN A 45 12.70 11.65 19.48
C ASN A 45 12.76 11.46 17.97
N GLU A 46 13.26 10.31 17.52
CA GLU A 46 13.18 9.89 16.12
C GLU A 46 12.05 8.89 15.94
N ILE A 47 11.17 9.16 14.97
CA ILE A 47 10.07 8.27 14.59
C ILE A 47 10.38 7.73 13.21
N THR A 48 10.51 6.42 13.09
CA THR A 48 10.79 5.75 11.82
C THR A 48 9.65 4.81 11.48
N LEU A 49 9.06 4.99 10.30
CA LEU A 49 8.09 4.09 9.71
C LEU A 49 8.72 3.38 8.51
N GLN A 50 8.81 2.06 8.59
CA GLN A 50 9.21 1.22 7.47
C GLN A 50 7.96 0.65 6.79
N LEU A 51 7.69 1.11 5.57
CA LEU A 51 6.52 0.70 4.79
C LEU A 51 6.89 -0.42 3.82
N TYR A 52 6.04 -1.44 3.75
CA TYR A 52 6.19 -2.57 2.85
C TYR A 52 5.12 -2.49 1.75
N GLY A 53 5.58 -2.39 0.50
CA GLY A 53 4.73 -2.47 -0.68
C GLY A 53 4.27 -3.90 -0.96
N SER A 54 3.33 -4.05 -1.90
CA SER A 54 2.93 -5.35 -2.42
C SER A 54 3.57 -5.61 -3.79
N ASN A 55 3.54 -6.88 -4.22
CA ASN A 55 3.90 -7.27 -5.58
C ASN A 55 2.99 -6.63 -6.65
N ARG A 56 1.89 -5.98 -6.27
CA ARG A 56 0.99 -5.29 -7.21
C ARG A 56 1.66 -4.11 -7.89
N ASN A 57 2.60 -3.44 -7.21
CA ASN A 57 3.38 -2.35 -7.80
C ASN A 57 4.65 -2.82 -8.51
N LEU A 58 5.08 -4.07 -8.30
CA LEU A 58 6.26 -4.64 -8.93
C LEU A 58 5.92 -5.47 -10.19
N PHE A 59 4.81 -6.21 -10.13
CA PHE A 59 4.38 -7.19 -11.13
C PHE A 59 2.88 -7.07 -11.42
N GLY A 60 2.32 -5.86 -11.37
CA GLY A 60 0.92 -5.63 -11.69
C GLY A 60 0.68 -5.58 -13.20
N PRO A 61 -0.58 -5.77 -13.66
CA PRO A 61 -0.96 -5.49 -15.03
C PRO A 61 -1.04 -3.98 -15.26
N HIS A 62 0.11 -3.30 -15.20
CA HIS A 62 0.21 -1.84 -15.13
C HIS A 62 -0.43 -1.12 -16.32
N HIS A 63 -0.51 -1.79 -17.46
CA HIS A 63 -1.00 -1.24 -18.72
C HIS A 63 -2.45 -1.62 -19.01
N HIS A 64 -3.19 -2.15 -18.03
CA HIS A 64 -4.59 -2.48 -18.25
C HIS A 64 -5.43 -1.20 -18.33
N ILE A 65 -6.32 -1.11 -19.32
CA ILE A 65 -7.24 0.05 -19.51
C ILE A 65 -8.14 0.29 -18.28
N ASP A 66 -8.42 -0.80 -17.54
CA ASP A 66 -9.00 -0.88 -16.19
C ASP A 66 -8.37 0.03 -15.12
N GLY A 67 -7.09 0.37 -15.28
CA GLY A 67 -6.26 0.80 -14.16
C GLY A 67 -6.10 -0.35 -13.15
N GLU A 68 -6.47 -0.10 -11.88
CA GLU A 68 -6.31 -1.10 -10.82
C GLU A 68 -7.37 -2.21 -10.92
N LEU A 69 -6.91 -3.43 -11.20
CA LEU A 69 -7.77 -4.61 -11.21
C LEU A 69 -7.86 -5.27 -9.83
N TYR A 70 -9.03 -5.28 -9.19
CA TYR A 70 -9.23 -5.97 -7.91
C TYR A 70 -9.13 -7.50 -7.99
N ARG A 71 -9.27 -8.08 -9.19
CA ARG A 71 -9.01 -9.49 -9.47
C ARG A 71 -8.03 -9.57 -10.63
N VAL A 72 -6.93 -10.29 -10.44
CA VAL A 72 -5.90 -10.47 -11.46
C VAL A 72 -5.79 -11.94 -11.86
N GLY A 73 -5.62 -12.18 -13.15
CA GLY A 73 -5.30 -13.49 -13.71
C GLY A 73 -4.32 -13.33 -14.87
N PRO A 74 -3.84 -14.44 -15.48
CA PRO A 74 -2.85 -14.38 -16.56
C PRO A 74 -3.28 -13.46 -17.73
N MET A 75 -4.56 -13.45 -18.08
CA MET A 75 -5.08 -12.63 -19.19
C MET A 75 -5.04 -11.12 -18.91
N SER A 76 -5.02 -10.71 -17.65
CA SER A 76 -4.88 -9.30 -17.24
C SER A 76 -3.57 -8.67 -17.74
N PHE A 77 -2.53 -9.48 -18.02
CA PHE A 77 -1.22 -9.04 -18.49
C PHE A 77 -1.10 -9.03 -20.03
N SER A 78 -2.09 -9.57 -20.74
CA SER A 78 -1.99 -9.79 -22.19
C SER A 78 -2.26 -8.55 -23.03
N GLY A 79 -2.91 -7.52 -22.45
CA GLY A 79 -3.39 -6.35 -23.17
C GLY A 79 -4.50 -6.66 -24.19
N LYS A 80 -5.07 -7.86 -24.17
CA LYS A 80 -6.08 -8.33 -25.12
C LYS A 80 -7.32 -8.83 -24.39
N ARG A 81 -8.47 -8.67 -25.03
CA ARG A 81 -9.73 -9.21 -24.55
C ARG A 81 -9.72 -10.74 -24.50
N SER A 82 -10.26 -11.29 -23.43
CA SER A 82 -10.47 -12.71 -23.16
C SER A 82 -11.93 -13.00 -22.81
N TRP A 83 -12.30 -14.28 -22.74
CA TRP A 83 -13.63 -14.74 -22.33
C TRP A 83 -14.01 -14.32 -20.90
N VAL A 84 -13.03 -14.00 -20.05
CA VAL A 84 -13.23 -13.55 -18.67
C VAL A 84 -13.62 -12.06 -18.57
N ASP A 85 -13.53 -11.33 -19.69
CA ASP A 85 -13.77 -9.88 -19.74
C ASP A 85 -15.23 -9.53 -20.10
N GLY A 86 -16.10 -10.55 -20.21
CA GLY A 86 -17.53 -10.39 -20.46
C GLY A 86 -17.83 -9.75 -21.82
N ASP A 87 -18.90 -8.94 -21.86
CA ASP A 87 -19.43 -8.36 -23.10
C ASP A 87 -18.73 -7.05 -23.53
N ARG A 88 -17.46 -6.88 -23.12
CA ARG A 88 -16.66 -5.71 -23.53
C ARG A 88 -16.48 -5.66 -25.05
N ASN A 89 -16.63 -4.45 -25.59
CA ASN A 89 -16.48 -4.17 -27.03
C ASN A 89 -15.02 -3.93 -27.41
N GLU A 90 -14.20 -3.48 -26.47
CA GLU A 90 -12.78 -3.21 -26.65
C GLU A 90 -12.03 -4.53 -26.92
N THR A 91 -11.36 -4.61 -28.06
CA THR A 91 -10.53 -5.78 -28.40
C THR A 91 -9.12 -5.68 -27.81
N SER A 92 -8.62 -4.44 -27.66
CA SER A 92 -7.39 -4.10 -26.94
C SER A 92 -7.74 -3.60 -25.54
N LEU A 93 -7.12 -4.21 -24.53
CA LEU A 93 -7.20 -3.80 -23.13
C LEU A 93 -5.90 -3.14 -22.66
N TRP A 94 -5.00 -2.80 -23.60
CA TRP A 94 -3.74 -2.11 -23.34
C TRP A 94 -3.93 -0.59 -23.33
N SER A 95 -3.25 0.07 -22.39
CA SER A 95 -3.01 1.51 -22.33
C SER A 95 -1.51 1.77 -22.23
N ASP A 96 -1.01 2.86 -22.83
CA ASP A 96 0.40 3.26 -22.70
C ASP A 96 0.72 3.93 -21.35
N THR A 97 -0.29 4.13 -20.52
CA THR A 97 -0.16 4.68 -19.17
C THR A 97 0.05 3.58 -18.14
N TYR A 98 0.87 3.85 -17.11
CA TYR A 98 1.04 2.96 -15.97
C TYR A 98 -0.01 3.21 -14.88
N CYS A 99 -0.58 2.14 -14.36
CA CYS A 99 -1.36 2.11 -13.14
C CYS A 99 -0.58 1.42 -12.01
N PHE A 100 -0.48 2.11 -10.87
CA PHE A 100 0.06 1.59 -9.62
C PHE A 100 -0.97 1.72 -8.51
N VAL A 101 -0.97 0.78 -7.57
CA VAL A 101 -1.77 0.90 -6.35
C VAL A 101 -1.16 1.97 -5.45
N LYS A 102 -2.00 2.67 -4.69
CA LYS A 102 -1.56 3.69 -3.74
C LYS A 102 -0.53 3.10 -2.77
N PHE A 103 0.52 3.88 -2.49
CA PHE A 103 1.56 3.49 -1.54
C PHE A 103 2.06 4.71 -0.77
N GLY A 104 2.11 4.62 0.56
CA GLY A 104 2.67 5.66 1.42
C GLY A 104 1.75 6.07 2.57
N LEU A 105 2.07 7.23 3.16
CA LEU A 105 1.24 7.90 4.16
C LEU A 105 0.24 8.82 3.45
N GLN A 106 -0.98 8.91 3.96
CA GLN A 106 -1.94 9.89 3.46
C GLN A 106 -1.66 11.27 4.07
N SER A 107 -1.47 12.28 3.22
CA SER A 107 -1.31 13.69 3.58
C SER A 107 -2.64 14.43 3.56
#